data_AF-A0A848XU91-F1
#
_entry.id   AF-A0A848XU91-F1
#
_cell.length_a   1.000
_cell.length_b   1.000
_cell.length_c   1.000
_cell.angle_alpha   90.00
_cell.angle_beta   90.00
_cell.angle_gamma   90.00
#
_symmetry.space_group_name_H-M   'P 1'
#
loop_
_entity.id
_entity.type
_entity.pdbx_description
1 polymer ?
#
loop_
_entity_poly.entity_id
_entity_poly.type
_entity_poly.pdbx_seq_one_letter_code
_entity_poly.pdbx_strand_id
1 'polypeptide(L)'
;MVATLKDALSLPEPLCALLAVRGLGDPERSKAFLRPLIGGLHDPVQLADGPLACERLAQAIDRREMVLVHGDYDVDGISGTALLAGWIR
;
A
#
# COMPACT_ATOMS: atom_id res chain seq x y z
N MET A 1 25.03 1.50 13.97
CA MET A 1 23.95 1.38 12.96
C MET A 1 24.09 0.09 12.16
N VAL A 2 25.08 -0.06 11.26
CA VAL A 2 25.25 -1.30 10.46
C VAL A 2 25.49 -2.54 11.33
N ALA A 3 26.43 -2.47 12.29
CA ALA A 3 26.68 -3.56 13.24
C ALA A 3 25.43 -3.91 14.07
N THR A 4 24.73 -2.89 14.56
CA THR A 4 23.46 -3.04 15.30
C THR A 4 22.40 -3.79 14.50
N LEU A 5 22.23 -3.46 13.22
CA LEU A 5 21.29 -4.15 12.33
C LEU A 5 21.72 -5.59 12.03
N LYS A 6 23.02 -5.82 11.85
CA LYS A 6 23.60 -7.14 11.59
C LYS A 6 23.32 -8.09 12.75
N ASP A 7 23.56 -7.64 13.98
CA ASP A 7 23.33 -8.42 15.20
C ASP A 7 21.83 -8.65 15.44
N ALA A 8 21.02 -7.59 15.32
CA ALA A 8 19.59 -7.66 15.63
C ALA A 8 18.76 -8.44 14.59
N LEU A 9 19.14 -8.38 13.30
CA LEU A 9 18.37 -8.97 12.21
C LEU A 9 19.03 -10.24 11.62
N SER A 10 20.27 -10.55 12.03
CA SER A 10 21.05 -11.66 11.48
C SER A 10 21.15 -11.61 9.94
N LEU A 11 21.39 -10.42 9.40
CA LEU A 11 21.45 -10.16 7.96
C LEU A 11 22.90 -9.92 7.49
N PRO A 12 23.20 -10.17 6.19
CA PRO A 12 24.51 -9.85 5.62
C PRO A 12 24.83 -8.35 5.72
N GLU A 13 26.09 -8.04 5.99
CA GLU A 13 26.58 -6.67 6.18
C GLU A 13 26.27 -5.71 5.02
N PRO A 14 26.36 -6.11 3.73
CA PRO A 14 25.95 -5.25 2.62
C PRO A 14 24.47 -4.83 2.69
N LEU A 15 23.58 -5.74 3.12
CA LEU A 15 22.16 -5.43 3.26
C LEU A 15 21.92 -4.46 4.43
N CYS A 16 22.60 -4.66 5.56
CA CYS A 16 22.55 -3.74 6.70
C CYS A 16 23.06 -2.34 6.34
N ALA A 17 24.11 -2.24 5.51
CA ALA A 17 24.61 -0.98 5.00
C ALA A 17 23.59 -0.28 4.08
N LEU A 18 22.92 -1.02 3.20
CA LEU A 18 21.87 -0.47 2.33
C LEU A 18 20.65 0.02 3.11
N LEU A 19 20.22 -0.70 4.14
CA LEU A 19 19.12 -0.28 5.03
C LEU A 19 19.50 1.02 5.77
N ALA A 20 20.71 1.08 6.31
CA ALA A 20 21.25 2.27 6.96
C ALA A 20 21.25 3.51 6.05
N VAL A 21 21.72 3.38 4.80
CA VAL A 21 21.72 4.50 3.82
C VAL A 21 20.30 4.95 3.44
N ARG A 22 19.32 4.03 3.48
CA ARG A 22 17.90 4.34 3.24
C ARG A 22 17.17 4.93 4.46
N GLY A 23 17.88 5.24 5.54
CA GLY A 23 17.28 5.78 6.76
C GLY A 23 16.60 4.72 7.64
N LEU A 24 16.75 3.43 7.33
CA LEU A 24 16.22 2.30 8.09
C LEU A 24 17.26 1.79 9.11
N GLY A 25 17.94 2.70 9.81
CA GLY A 25 18.99 2.38 10.78
C GLY A 25 18.51 1.67 12.05
N ASP A 26 17.21 1.76 12.32
CA ASP A 26 16.55 1.17 13.48
C ASP A 26 16.13 -0.29 13.17
N PRO A 27 16.45 -1.28 14.03
CA PRO A 27 16.11 -2.68 13.80
C PRO A 27 14.62 -2.96 13.61
N GLU A 28 13.74 -2.33 14.40
CA GLU A 28 12.30 -2.58 14.32
C GLU A 28 11.70 -1.99 13.04
N ARG A 29 12.10 -0.76 12.65
CA ARG A 29 11.73 -0.17 11.35
C ARG A 29 12.24 -1.00 10.18
N SER A 30 13.49 -1.45 10.23
CA SER A 30 14.07 -2.34 9.20
C SER A 30 13.28 -3.64 9.08
N LYS A 31 12.92 -4.25 10.21
CA LYS A 31 12.15 -5.50 10.26
C LYS A 31 10.74 -5.30 9.68
N ALA A 32 10.06 -4.21 10.04
CA ALA A 32 8.74 -3.87 9.51
C ALA A 32 8.79 -3.59 8.00
N PHE A 33 9.83 -2.92 7.52
CA PHE A 33 10.02 -2.65 6.09
C PHE A 33 10.27 -3.93 5.28
N LEU A 34 11.10 -4.84 5.78
CA LEU A 34 11.39 -6.11 5.10
C LEU A 34 10.26 -7.14 5.19
N ARG A 35 9.35 -6.98 6.14
CA ARG A 35 8.23 -7.89 6.39
C ARG A 35 6.94 -7.08 6.60
N PRO A 36 6.46 -6.39 5.55
CA PRO A 36 5.26 -5.59 5.66
C PRO A 36 4.06 -6.49 5.96
N LEU A 37 3.24 -6.07 6.92
CA LEU A 37 1.97 -6.70 7.25
C LEU A 37 0.85 -5.87 6.64
N ILE A 38 -0.25 -6.51 6.23
CA ILE A 38 -1.43 -5.81 5.72
C ILE A 38 -1.94 -4.77 6.72
N GLY A 39 -1.93 -5.10 8.02
CA GLY A 39 -2.31 -4.17 9.10
C GLY A 39 -1.36 -2.99 9.31
N GLY A 40 -0.22 -2.94 8.61
CA GLY A 40 0.71 -1.82 8.62
C GLY A 40 0.53 -0.86 7.44
N LEU A 41 -0.46 -1.10 6.56
CA LEU A 41 -0.82 -0.15 5.51
C LEU A 41 -1.45 1.11 6.10
N HIS A 42 -1.32 2.23 5.38
CA HIS A 42 -2.02 3.45 5.73
C HIS A 42 -3.53 3.23 5.70
N ASP A 43 -4.24 3.94 6.57
CA ASP A 43 -5.70 3.93 6.57
C ASP A 43 -6.22 4.53 5.24
N PRO A 44 -6.97 3.78 4.41
CA PRO A 44 -7.49 4.28 3.14
C PRO A 44 -8.38 5.52 3.28
N VAL A 45 -8.98 5.75 4.46
CA VAL A 45 -9.79 6.94 4.78
C VAL A 45 -8.96 8.23 4.70
N GLN A 46 -7.63 8.13 4.79
CA GLN A 46 -6.72 9.27 4.68
C GLN A 46 -6.51 9.75 3.24
N LEU A 47 -6.96 8.98 2.24
CA LEU A 47 -6.95 9.44 0.85
C LEU A 47 -7.86 10.67 0.73
N ALA A 48 -7.37 11.70 0.05
CA ALA A 48 -8.16 12.90 -0.21
C ALA A 48 -9.49 12.52 -0.88
N ASP A 49 -10.59 13.01 -0.31
CA ASP A 49 -11.97 12.69 -0.70
C ASP A 49 -12.33 11.20 -0.73
N GLY A 50 -11.48 10.31 -0.17
CA GLY A 50 -11.71 8.86 -0.14
C GLY A 50 -13.06 8.50 0.47
N PRO A 51 -13.40 8.99 1.69
CA PRO A 51 -14.70 8.72 2.30
C PRO A 51 -15.90 9.21 1.47
N LEU A 52 -15.78 10.40 0.86
CA LEU A 52 -16.82 10.98 0.02
C LEU A 52 -17.04 10.16 -1.26
N ALA A 53 -15.96 9.70 -1.89
CA ALA A 53 -16.01 8.84 -3.07
C ALA A 53 -16.66 7.49 -2.76
N CYS A 54 -16.29 6.87 -1.63
CA CYS A 54 -16.91 5.63 -1.16
C CYS A 54 -18.41 5.78 -0.94
N GLU A 55 -18.84 6.86 -0.27
CA GLU A 55 -20.26 7.13 -0.04
C GLU A 55 -21.03 7.33 -1.36
N ARG A 56 -20.48 8.14 -2.28
CA ARG A 56 -21.13 8.39 -3.58
C ARG A 56 -21.27 7.11 -4.41
N LEU A 57 -20.25 6.25 -4.40
CA LEU A 57 -20.25 4.99 -5.11
C LEU A 57 -21.25 3.99 -4.49
N ALA A 58 -21.29 3.90 -3.16
CA ALA A 58 -22.27 3.08 -2.46
C ALA A 58 -23.72 3.49 -2.81
N GLN A 59 -24.00 4.80 -2.82
CA GLN A 59 -25.31 5.31 -3.24
C GLN A 59 -25.65 4.97 -4.70
N ALA A 60 -24.68 5.03 -5.62
CA ALA A 60 -24.88 4.64 -7.01
C ALA A 60 -25.28 3.15 -7.14
N ILE A 61 -24.57 2.30 -6.40
CA ILE A 61 -24.81 0.85 -6.38
C ILE A 61 -26.21 0.55 -5.82
N ASP A 62 -26.55 1.14 -4.67
CA ASP A 62 -27.86 0.95 -4.03
C ASP A 62 -29.02 1.39 -4.93
N ARG A 63 -28.82 2.48 -5.68
CA ARG A 63 -29.80 3.03 -6.63
C ARG A 63 -29.78 2.36 -8.01
N ARG A 64 -28.89 1.39 -8.22
CA ARG A 64 -28.65 0.73 -9.52
C ARG A 64 -28.37 1.71 -10.65
N GLU A 65 -27.63 2.77 -10.35
CA GLU A 65 -27.11 3.71 -11.33
C GLU A 65 -26.04 3.01 -12.20
N MET A 66 -25.92 3.41 -13.46
CA MET A 66 -24.80 2.95 -14.29
C MET A 66 -23.50 3.57 -13.77
N VAL A 67 -22.52 2.74 -13.46
CA VAL A 67 -21.17 3.17 -13.07
C VAL A 67 -20.20 2.86 -14.20
N LEU A 68 -19.59 3.89 -14.77
CA LEU A 68 -18.47 3.76 -15.71
C LEU A 68 -17.16 3.70 -14.91
N VAL A 69 -16.42 2.60 -15.02
CA VAL A 69 -15.04 2.52 -14.51
C VAL A 69 -14.10 2.89 -15.64
N HIS A 70 -13.45 4.05 -15.52
CA HIS A 70 -12.49 4.55 -16.50
C HIS A 70 -11.07 4.44 -15.92
N GLY A 71 -10.24 3.58 -16.52
CA GLY A 71 -8.86 3.35 -16.12
C GLY A 71 -7.85 4.02 -17.03
N ASP A 72 -6.61 4.13 -16.53
CA ASP A 72 -5.46 4.49 -17.36
C ASP A 72 -4.85 3.25 -18.06
N TYR A 73 -3.97 3.48 -19.03
CA TYR A 73 -3.40 2.47 -19.91
C TYR A 73 -2.18 1.74 -19.34
N ASP A 74 -1.67 2.16 -18.18
CA ASP A 74 -0.59 1.47 -17.48
C ASP A 74 -1.11 0.25 -16.70
N VAL A 75 -0.17 -0.57 -16.20
CA VAL A 75 -0.50 -1.86 -15.59
C VAL A 75 -1.29 -1.67 -14.30
N ASP A 76 -0.98 -0.64 -13.51
CA ASP A 76 -1.70 -0.29 -12.30
C ASP A 76 -3.10 0.27 -12.61
N GLY A 77 -3.26 1.12 -13.63
CA GLY A 77 -4.56 1.60 -14.09
C GLY A 77 -5.48 0.47 -14.58
N ILE A 78 -4.94 -0.45 -15.38
CA ILE A 78 -5.67 -1.63 -15.85
C ILE A 78 -6.04 -2.55 -14.69
N SER A 79 -5.10 -2.84 -13.79
CA SER A 79 -5.32 -3.72 -12.64
C SER A 79 -6.36 -3.15 -11.68
N GLY A 80 -6.28 -1.86 -11.36
CA GLY A 80 -7.24 -1.16 -10.52
C GLY A 80 -8.64 -1.15 -11.13
N THR A 81 -8.74 -0.90 -12.44
CA THR A 81 -10.01 -0.93 -13.18
C THR A 81 -10.64 -2.31 -13.16
N ALA A 82 -9.85 -3.37 -13.38
CA ALA A 82 -10.33 -4.74 -13.33
C ALA A 82 -10.84 -5.11 -11.94
N LEU A 83 -10.14 -4.70 -10.87
CA LEU A 83 -10.57 -4.90 -9.49
C LEU A 83 -11.90 -4.19 -9.22
N LEU A 84 -12.00 -2.89 -9.53
CA LEU A 84 -13.21 -2.10 -9.30
C LEU A 84 -14.40 -2.67 -10.07
N ALA A 85 -14.24 -2.91 -11.38
CA ALA A 85 -15.30 -3.47 -12.22
C ALA A 85 -15.72 -4.89 -11.78
N GLY A 86 -14.82 -5.66 -11.19
CA GLY A 86 -15.12 -6.97 -10.62
C GLY A 86 -15.92 -6.88 -9.31
N TRP A 87 -15.65 -5.87 -8.49
CA TRP A 87 -16.25 -5.69 -7.16
C TRP A 87 -17.61 -4.98 -7.17
N ILE A 88 -17.81 -4.02 -8.09
CA ILE A 88 -19.04 -3.18 -8.12
C ILE A 88 -20.18 -3.80 -8.95
N ARG A 89 -19.99 -5.00 -9.50
CA ARG A 89 -21.02 -5.77 -10.19
C ARG A 89 -22.13 -6.20 -9.23
#